data_AF-A0A194X875-F1
#
_entry.id   AF-A0A194X875-F1
#
_cell.length_a   1.000
_cell.length_b   1.000
_cell.length_c   1.000
_cell.angle_alpha   90.00
_cell.angle_beta   90.00
_cell.angle_gamma   90.00
#
_symmetry.space_group_name_H-M   'P 1'
#
loop_
_entity.id
_entity.type
_entity.pdbx_description
1 polymer ?
#
loop_
_entity_poly.entity_id
_entity_poly.type
_entity_poly.pdbx_seq_one_letter_code
_entity_poly.pdbx_strand_id
1 'polypeptide(L)'
;MVIAVTPSFFCFLLAVCGYYILKGLGILFRRHRTDDLLQFVIKLFVVAALVVYNYSLMGLGIGGIGISWKKQMKNSCQGFDTRVNLDIYIKGDGNPHFPSHKLSLYTPDLPNPPPHQLGIDDFEFTSPIDSSKSPSEPYHTYHRMTGTLSPSQHLAIDFDLPNHLWRIMNLTYTDPSLNPTTSFPGTARTLFKSGTWSPTNETNPHAFIPELSLQIPNLYYYTRHCAYQPFMKVYTTTNLNATQITEQGNRTWSPLNEKEVVMRTAAFGYLPEKLEVCARRNEYEVNGTKMHGLREDVVVPLGLLAALRLQMRADGKFERGCEYVGA
;
A
#
# COMPACT_ATOMS: atom_id res chain seq x y z
N MET A 1 -22.56 7.63 -8.13
CA MET A 1 -23.91 8.02 -7.59
C MET A 1 -24.44 6.86 -6.76
N VAL A 2 -23.89 6.70 -5.56
CA VAL A 2 -24.37 5.73 -4.58
C VAL A 2 -25.61 6.33 -3.92
N ILE A 3 -26.78 5.74 -4.14
CA ILE A 3 -27.97 6.09 -3.36
C ILE A 3 -27.67 5.59 -1.95
N ALA A 4 -27.34 6.52 -1.05
CA ALA A 4 -27.24 6.24 0.37
C ALA A 4 -28.63 5.80 0.86
N VAL A 5 -28.87 4.49 0.89
CA VAL A 5 -30.04 3.91 1.53
C VAL A 5 -29.82 4.09 3.03
N THR A 6 -30.27 5.23 3.54
CA THR A 6 -30.18 5.56 4.95
C THR A 6 -30.95 4.52 5.78
N PRO A 7 -30.56 4.26 7.04
CA PRO A 7 -31.26 3.32 7.94
C PRO A 7 -32.78 3.59 8.03
N SER A 8 -33.20 4.83 7.79
CA SER A 8 -34.61 5.24 7.71
C SER A 8 -35.37 4.60 6.55
N PHE A 9 -34.72 4.29 5.43
CA PHE A 9 -35.36 3.63 4.29
C PHE A 9 -35.72 2.17 4.58
N PHE A 10 -34.92 1.50 5.42
CA PHE A 10 -35.21 0.13 5.87
C PHE A 10 -36.40 0.09 6.84
N CYS A 11 -36.46 1.03 7.79
CA CYS A 11 -37.63 1.21 8.66
C CYS A 11 -38.89 1.51 7.84
N PHE A 12 -38.77 2.30 6.77
CA PHE A 12 -39.87 2.57 5.85
C PHE A 12 -40.33 1.31 5.11
N LEU A 13 -39.40 0.50 4.57
CA LEU A 13 -39.73 -0.76 3.90
C LEU A 13 -40.41 -1.77 4.85
N LEU A 14 -39.95 -1.89 6.10
CA LEU A 14 -40.58 -2.74 7.10
C LEU A 14 -41.98 -2.24 7.48
N ALA A 15 -42.17 -0.93 7.63
CA ALA A 15 -43.48 -0.35 7.89
C ALA A 15 -44.45 -0.57 6.72
N VAL A 16 -43.97 -0.44 5.47
CA VAL A 16 -44.74 -0.72 4.26
C VAL A 16 -45.10 -2.21 4.17
N CYS A 17 -44.15 -3.12 4.43
CA CYS A 17 -44.41 -4.56 4.53
C CYS A 17 -45.48 -4.87 5.59
N GLY A 18 -45.33 -4.33 6.80
CA GLY A 18 -46.29 -4.51 7.89
C GLY A 18 -47.69 -4.00 7.54
N TYR A 19 -47.78 -2.83 6.90
CA TYR A 19 -49.04 -2.27 6.41
C TYR A 19 -49.74 -3.18 5.40
N TYR A 20 -49.00 -3.71 4.41
CA TYR A 20 -49.58 -4.61 3.41
C TYR A 20 -50.00 -5.96 4.02
N ILE A 21 -49.23 -6.53 4.96
CA ILE A 21 -49.62 -7.77 5.66
C ILE A 21 -50.92 -7.56 6.44
N LEU A 22 -51.03 -6.47 7.20
CA LEU A 22 -52.25 -6.13 7.96
C LEU A 22 -53.46 -5.91 7.04
N LYS A 23 -53.26 -5.25 5.90
CA LYS A 23 -54.32 -5.03 4.90
C LYS A 23 -54.76 -6.32 4.22
N GLY A 24 -53.83 -7.24 3.94
CA GLY A 24 -54.11 -8.57 3.41
C GLY A 24 -54.94 -9.42 4.37
N LEU A 25 -54.60 -9.40 5.66
CA LEU A 25 -55.38 -10.06 6.71
C LEU A 25 -56.81 -9.51 6.77
N GLY A 26 -57.00 -8.18 6.64
CA GLY A 26 -58.33 -7.57 6.58
C GLY A 26 -59.16 -7.97 5.36
N ILE A 27 -58.52 -8.22 4.21
CA ILE A 27 -59.18 -8.70 2.99
C ILE A 27 -59.57 -10.17 3.11
N LEU A 28 -58.73 -11.01 3.72
CA LEU A 28 -59.03 -12.44 3.96
C LEU A 28 -60.27 -12.66 4.84
N PHE A 29 -60.56 -11.75 5.76
CA PHE A 29 -61.75 -11.81 6.62
C PHE A 29 -63.03 -11.23 5.97
N ARG A 30 -62.93 -10.54 4.82
CA ARG A 30 -64.10 -10.05 4.06
C ARG A 30 -64.25 -10.84 2.77
N ARG A 31 -65.40 -11.50 2.60
CA ARG A 31 -65.80 -12.19 1.37
C ARG A 31 -65.94 -11.17 0.22
N HIS A 32 -64.86 -10.89 -0.49
CA HIS A 32 -64.83 -9.89 -1.57
C HIS A 32 -64.12 -10.39 -2.84
N ARG A 33 -64.51 -9.74 -3.95
CA ARG A 33 -64.17 -9.93 -5.37
C ARG A 33 -62.73 -10.38 -5.65
N THR A 34 -62.59 -11.31 -6.59
CA THR A 34 -61.33 -11.87 -7.12
C THR A 34 -60.32 -10.81 -7.59
N ASP A 35 -60.77 -9.65 -8.05
CA ASP A 35 -59.91 -8.57 -8.54
C ASP A 35 -59.08 -7.91 -7.41
N ASP A 36 -59.65 -7.81 -6.21
CA ASP A 36 -58.97 -7.23 -5.05
C ASP A 36 -57.86 -8.16 -4.52
N LEU A 37 -58.09 -9.48 -4.60
CA LEU A 37 -57.10 -10.50 -4.25
C LEU A 37 -55.93 -10.47 -5.23
N LEU A 38 -56.19 -10.36 -6.54
CA LEU A 38 -55.15 -10.28 -7.56
C LEU A 38 -54.27 -9.03 -7.37
N GLN A 39 -54.88 -7.87 -7.15
CA GLN A 39 -54.16 -6.62 -6.86
C GLN A 39 -53.34 -6.70 -5.57
N PHE A 40 -53.85 -7.40 -4.56
CA PHE A 40 -53.11 -7.64 -3.32
C PHE A 40 -51.87 -8.52 -3.56
N VAL A 41 -52.02 -9.63 -4.28
CA VAL A 41 -50.92 -10.55 -4.60
C VAL A 41 -49.84 -9.85 -5.43
N ILE A 42 -50.21 -9.06 -6.44
CA ILE A 42 -49.26 -8.29 -7.26
C ILE A 42 -48.46 -7.33 -6.37
N LYS A 43 -49.12 -6.58 -5.49
CA LYS A 43 -48.44 -5.64 -4.58
C LYS A 43 -47.50 -6.36 -3.61
N LEU A 44 -47.90 -7.51 -3.08
CA LEU A 44 -47.05 -8.33 -2.22
C LEU A 44 -45.80 -8.81 -2.95
N PHE A 45 -45.93 -9.27 -4.20
CA PHE A 45 -44.80 -9.68 -5.03
C PHE A 45 -43.83 -8.53 -5.32
N VAL A 46 -44.33 -7.34 -5.64
CA VAL A 46 -43.50 -6.15 -5.87
C VAL A 46 -42.73 -5.77 -4.60
N VAL A 47 -43.39 -5.77 -3.44
CA VAL A 47 -42.75 -5.50 -2.15
C VAL A 47 -41.68 -6.55 -1.84
N ALA A 48 -41.97 -7.84 -2.03
CA ALA A 48 -41.01 -8.92 -1.82
C ALA A 48 -39.79 -8.79 -2.75
N ALA A 49 -39.99 -8.48 -4.04
CA ALA A 49 -38.91 -8.25 -4.98
C ALA A 49 -38.03 -7.05 -4.57
N LEU A 50 -38.64 -5.96 -4.09
CA LEU A 50 -37.90 -4.80 -3.57
C LEU A 50 -37.10 -5.15 -2.32
N VAL A 51 -37.64 -5.93 -1.39
CA VAL A 51 -36.91 -6.38 -0.19
C VAL A 51 -35.71 -7.24 -0.57
N VAL A 52 -35.88 -8.21 -1.48
CA VAL A 52 -34.77 -9.07 -1.94
C VAL A 52 -33.68 -8.26 -2.65
N TYR A 53 -34.08 -7.31 -3.50
CA TYR A 53 -33.14 -6.42 -4.18
C TYR A 53 -32.34 -5.55 -3.20
N ASN A 54 -33.01 -4.93 -2.22
CA ASN A 54 -32.35 -4.11 -1.21
C ASN A 54 -31.49 -4.92 -0.24
N TYR A 55 -31.91 -6.13 0.14
CA TYR A 55 -31.12 -7.02 0.97
C TYR A 55 -29.82 -7.46 0.27
N SER A 56 -29.91 -7.72 -1.05
CA SER A 56 -28.73 -8.03 -1.87
C SER A 56 -27.76 -6.84 -1.92
N LEU A 57 -28.28 -5.61 -2.04
CA LEU A 57 -27.48 -4.38 -1.97
C LEU A 57 -26.84 -4.18 -0.58
N MET A 58 -27.55 -4.45 0.52
CA MET A 58 -26.98 -4.38 1.87
C MET A 58 -25.90 -5.43 2.13
N GLY A 59 -26.10 -6.67 1.65
CA GLY A 59 -25.09 -7.73 1.75
C GLY A 59 -23.79 -7.36 1.04
N LEU A 60 -23.90 -6.70 -0.12
CA LEU A 60 -22.76 -6.15 -0.86
C LEU A 60 -22.14 -4.93 -0.14
N GLY A 61 -22.96 -4.06 0.44
CA GLY A 61 -22.52 -2.81 1.06
C GLY A 61 -21.85 -2.95 2.42
N ILE A 62 -22.30 -3.87 3.29
CA ILE A 62 -21.85 -3.93 4.69
C ILE A 62 -20.77 -5.00 4.92
N GLY A 63 -20.79 -6.10 4.16
CA GLY A 63 -19.78 -7.17 4.26
C GLY A 63 -18.99 -7.42 2.98
N GLY A 64 -19.58 -7.14 1.81
CA GLY A 64 -19.02 -7.56 0.52
C GLY A 64 -17.68 -6.91 0.18
N ILE A 65 -17.52 -5.61 0.42
CA ILE A 65 -16.31 -4.87 0.01
C ILE A 65 -15.09 -5.34 0.82
N GLY A 66 -15.21 -5.41 2.15
CA GLY A 66 -14.11 -5.87 3.01
C GLY A 66 -13.72 -7.32 2.76
N ILE A 67 -14.71 -8.21 2.55
CA ILE A 67 -14.44 -9.62 2.20
C ILE A 67 -13.74 -9.71 0.83
N SER A 68 -14.20 -8.95 -0.15
CA SER A 68 -13.60 -8.92 -1.50
C SER A 68 -12.18 -8.39 -1.45
N TRP A 69 -11.93 -7.32 -0.68
CA TRP A 69 -10.61 -6.77 -0.44
C TRP A 69 -9.67 -7.81 0.18
N LYS A 70 -10.10 -8.44 1.28
CA LYS A 70 -9.32 -9.48 1.95
C LYS A 70 -9.02 -10.64 1.00
N LYS A 71 -9.99 -11.06 0.18
CA LYS A 71 -9.80 -12.12 -0.82
C LYS A 71 -8.81 -11.71 -1.91
N GLN A 72 -8.87 -10.46 -2.37
CA GLN A 72 -7.94 -9.91 -3.36
C GLN A 72 -6.51 -9.86 -2.82
N MET A 73 -6.32 -9.41 -1.58
CA MET A 73 -4.99 -9.16 -0.98
C MET A 73 -4.36 -10.38 -0.29
N LYS A 74 -5.15 -11.41 0.05
CA LYS A 74 -4.71 -12.57 0.86
C LYS A 74 -3.38 -13.18 0.40
N ASN A 75 -3.22 -13.32 -0.92
CA ASN A 75 -2.07 -14.01 -1.51
C ASN A 75 -1.00 -13.05 -2.05
N SER A 76 -1.11 -11.74 -1.83
CA SER A 76 -0.21 -10.76 -2.44
C SER A 76 1.26 -11.02 -2.09
N CYS A 77 1.58 -11.37 -0.84
CA CYS A 77 2.94 -11.71 -0.43
C CYS A 77 3.33 -13.19 -0.65
N GLN A 78 2.53 -13.99 -1.37
CA GLN A 78 2.90 -15.38 -1.64
C GLN A 78 4.14 -15.45 -2.55
N GLY A 79 5.20 -16.12 -2.08
CA GLY A 79 6.48 -16.21 -2.80
C GLY A 79 7.46 -15.06 -2.50
N PHE A 80 7.18 -14.27 -1.46
CA PHE A 80 8.07 -13.26 -0.89
C PHE A 80 8.46 -13.70 0.53
N ASP A 81 9.72 -13.51 0.92
CA ASP A 81 10.29 -13.96 2.19
C ASP A 81 10.48 -12.83 3.20
N THR A 82 10.25 -11.59 2.76
CA THR A 82 10.43 -10.38 3.55
C THR A 82 9.20 -9.50 3.48
N ARG A 83 8.82 -8.95 4.63
CA ARG A 83 7.78 -7.94 4.76
C ARG A 83 8.27 -6.70 5.46
N VAL A 84 7.72 -5.54 5.07
CA VAL A 84 8.00 -4.25 5.70
C VAL A 84 6.68 -3.52 5.89
N ASN A 85 6.40 -3.06 7.11
CA ASN A 85 5.23 -2.23 7.36
C ASN A 85 5.54 -0.77 6.99
N LEU A 86 4.71 -0.17 6.13
CA LEU A 86 4.84 1.24 5.73
C LEU A 86 3.99 2.19 6.58
N ASP A 87 3.11 1.66 7.44
CA ASP A 87 2.18 2.42 8.27
C ASP A 87 2.50 2.30 9.75
N ILE A 88 2.29 3.40 10.49
CA ILE A 88 2.29 3.38 11.95
C ILE A 88 0.90 2.93 12.42
N TYR A 89 0.85 1.82 13.17
CA TYR A 89 -0.37 1.38 13.84
C TYR A 89 -0.34 1.81 15.30
N ILE A 90 -1.07 2.87 15.65
CA ILE A 90 -1.31 3.25 17.05
C ILE A 90 -2.66 2.68 17.48
N LYS A 91 -2.61 1.62 18.30
CA LYS A 91 -3.81 0.96 18.80
C LYS A 91 -4.57 1.89 19.74
N GLY A 92 -5.74 2.37 19.33
CA GLY A 92 -6.69 3.09 20.21
C GLY A 92 -7.06 4.51 19.79
N ASP A 93 -6.39 5.10 18.81
CA ASP A 93 -6.55 6.54 18.52
C ASP A 93 -7.55 6.89 17.41
N GLY A 94 -8.23 5.88 16.83
CA GLY A 94 -9.29 6.09 15.83
C GLY A 94 -8.87 6.84 14.55
N ASN A 95 -7.61 7.28 14.43
CA ASN A 95 -7.08 8.10 13.34
C ASN A 95 -5.93 7.40 12.60
N PRO A 96 -5.80 7.65 11.28
CA PRO A 96 -5.53 6.61 10.30
C PRO A 96 -4.08 6.61 9.77
N HIS A 97 -3.56 5.42 9.49
CA HIS A 97 -2.70 5.08 8.33
C HIS A 97 -1.62 6.10 7.94
N PHE A 98 -0.85 6.60 8.92
CA PHE A 98 0.24 7.53 8.64
C PHE A 98 1.49 6.78 8.15
N PRO A 99 2.20 7.34 7.15
CA PRO A 99 3.47 6.76 6.73
C PRO A 99 4.46 6.75 7.88
N SER A 100 5.13 5.62 8.05
CA SER A 100 6.12 5.43 9.09
C SER A 100 7.44 6.09 8.75
N HIS A 101 8.01 6.78 9.74
CA HIS A 101 9.40 7.23 9.70
C HIS A 101 10.39 6.11 10.08
N LYS A 102 9.88 4.96 10.57
CA LYS A 102 10.67 3.79 10.93
C LYS A 102 10.17 2.56 10.20
N LEU A 103 11.02 1.92 9.42
CA LEU A 103 10.70 0.68 8.70
C LEU A 103 11.45 -0.46 9.37
N SER A 104 10.72 -1.52 9.72
CA SER A 104 11.32 -2.74 10.24
C SER A 104 10.98 -3.88 9.31
N LEU A 105 12.02 -4.58 8.84
CA LEU A 105 11.87 -5.79 8.05
C LEU A 105 11.56 -6.98 8.95
N TYR A 106 10.61 -7.81 8.54
CA TYR A 106 10.32 -9.04 9.25
C TYR A 106 9.99 -10.19 8.30
N THR A 107 10.22 -11.43 8.75
CA THR A 107 9.84 -12.64 8.03
C THR A 107 8.52 -13.17 8.61
N PRO A 108 7.46 -13.31 7.81
CA PRO A 108 6.10 -13.58 8.30
C PRO A 108 5.90 -14.95 8.96
N ASP A 109 6.81 -15.91 8.78
CA ASP A 109 6.62 -17.32 9.19
C ASP A 109 7.42 -17.73 10.44
N LEU A 110 7.99 -16.78 11.20
CA LEU A 110 8.70 -17.09 12.45
C LEU A 110 7.75 -16.93 13.66
N PRO A 111 7.32 -18.04 14.31
CA PRO A 111 6.32 -18.02 15.39
C PRO A 111 6.80 -17.32 16.68
N ASN A 112 8.10 -17.12 16.82
CA ASN A 112 8.72 -16.27 17.83
C ASN A 112 9.82 -15.48 17.11
N PRO A 113 9.62 -14.20 16.73
CA PRO A 113 10.72 -13.39 16.27
C PRO A 113 11.71 -13.30 17.44
N PRO A 114 12.92 -13.87 17.34
CA PRO A 114 13.86 -13.78 18.43
C PRO A 114 14.16 -12.30 18.71
N PRO A 115 14.36 -11.93 19.98
CA PRO A 115 14.60 -10.56 20.38
C PRO A 115 15.86 -10.07 19.66
N HIS A 116 15.68 -9.18 18.67
CA HIS A 116 16.74 -8.67 17.81
C HIS A 116 17.65 -9.78 17.23
N GLN A 117 17.11 -10.55 16.28
CA GLN A 117 17.99 -11.31 15.37
C GLN A 117 18.88 -10.31 14.61
N LEU A 118 20.20 -10.47 14.66
CA LEU A 118 21.11 -9.91 13.65
C LEU A 118 20.51 -10.24 12.27
N GLY A 119 19.95 -9.25 11.57
CA GLY A 119 19.18 -9.47 10.33
C GLY A 119 17.76 -8.89 10.28
N ILE A 120 17.29 -8.24 11.35
CA ILE A 120 16.16 -7.31 11.28
C ILE A 120 16.74 -5.96 10.83
N ASP A 121 16.62 -5.67 9.54
CA ASP A 121 17.08 -4.39 8.99
C ASP A 121 16.07 -3.31 9.43
N ASP A 122 16.43 -2.52 10.43
CA ASP A 122 15.67 -1.34 10.82
C ASP A 122 16.20 -0.13 10.05
N PHE A 123 15.27 0.64 9.48
CA PHE A 123 15.55 1.88 8.78
C PHE A 123 14.80 3.04 9.42
N GLU A 124 15.45 4.18 9.52
CA GLU A 124 14.88 5.44 9.97
C GLU A 124 14.95 6.49 8.87
N PHE A 125 13.87 7.25 8.71
CA PHE A 125 13.76 8.35 7.76
C PHE A 125 13.93 9.70 8.42
N THR A 126 14.80 10.50 7.82
CA THR A 126 14.97 11.92 8.12
C THR A 126 14.82 12.73 6.83
N SER A 127 14.58 14.04 6.94
CA SER A 127 14.54 14.95 5.79
C SER A 127 15.53 16.10 5.99
N PRO A 128 16.85 15.85 5.84
CA PRO A 128 17.86 16.86 6.10
C PRO A 128 17.86 17.97 5.06
N ILE A 129 18.41 19.13 5.46
CA ILE A 129 18.75 20.25 4.57
C ILE A 129 20.27 20.39 4.59
N ASP A 130 20.90 20.37 3.42
CA ASP A 130 22.33 20.61 3.29
C ASP A 130 22.57 22.10 3.03
N SER A 131 22.78 22.85 4.11
CA SER A 131 23.01 24.30 4.07
C SER A 131 24.31 24.72 3.38
N SER A 132 25.21 23.77 3.08
CA SER A 132 26.43 24.03 2.30
C SER A 132 26.15 24.19 0.80
N LYS A 133 24.95 23.77 0.34
CA LYS A 133 24.52 23.79 -1.05
C LYS A 133 23.50 24.87 -1.33
N SER A 134 23.53 25.41 -2.54
CA SER A 134 22.49 26.30 -3.06
C SER A 134 21.15 25.56 -3.19
N PRO A 135 19.99 26.24 -3.02
CA PRO A 135 18.67 25.62 -3.22
C PRO A 135 18.44 24.97 -4.58
N SER A 136 19.17 25.39 -5.61
CA SER A 136 19.11 24.83 -6.96
C SER A 136 20.00 23.59 -7.15
N GLU A 137 20.87 23.28 -6.19
CA GLU A 137 21.82 22.17 -6.31
C GLU A 137 21.21 20.85 -5.85
N PRO A 138 21.57 19.72 -6.50
CA PRO A 138 21.16 18.39 -6.07
C PRO A 138 21.49 18.12 -4.60
N TYR A 139 20.56 17.48 -3.91
CA TYR A 139 20.60 17.13 -2.49
C TYR A 139 20.71 18.35 -1.56
N HIS A 140 20.23 19.53 -1.96
CA HIS A 140 19.97 20.62 -1.01
C HIS A 140 18.88 20.21 0.00
N THR A 141 17.79 19.62 -0.50
CA THR A 141 16.76 18.94 0.31
C THR A 141 16.63 17.50 -0.17
N TYR A 142 16.52 16.55 0.75
CA TYR A 142 16.39 15.14 0.42
C TYR A 142 15.77 14.35 1.57
N HIS A 143 15.19 13.19 1.27
CA HIS A 143 14.81 12.20 2.26
C HIS A 143 15.96 11.22 2.45
N ARG A 144 16.40 11.00 3.69
CA ARG A 144 17.45 10.04 4.02
C ARG A 144 16.86 8.86 4.77
N MET A 145 17.04 7.68 4.20
CA MET A 145 16.83 6.41 4.86
C MET A 145 18.16 5.91 5.43
N THR A 146 18.27 5.78 6.74
CA THR A 146 19.47 5.25 7.41
C THR A 146 19.14 3.93 8.09
N GLY A 147 19.97 2.92 7.93
CA GLY A 147 19.74 1.63 8.56
C GLY A 147 20.93 0.70 8.44
N THR A 148 20.72 -0.53 8.89
CA THR A 148 21.73 -1.59 8.84
C THR A 148 21.18 -2.75 8.04
N LEU A 149 21.89 -3.15 6.99
CA LEU A 149 21.61 -4.36 6.24
C LEU A 149 22.37 -5.56 6.80
N SER A 150 21.74 -6.73 6.77
CA SER A 150 22.40 -7.99 7.12
C SER A 150 23.43 -8.44 6.07
N PRO A 151 24.62 -8.90 6.48
CA PRO A 151 25.19 -8.80 7.83
C PRO A 151 25.99 -7.51 8.01
N SER A 152 25.50 -6.64 8.90
CA SER A 152 26.21 -5.50 9.48
C SER A 152 26.72 -4.42 8.52
N GLN A 153 26.10 -4.24 7.34
CA GLN A 153 26.39 -3.10 6.47
C GLN A 153 25.52 -1.91 6.88
N HIS A 154 26.13 -0.93 7.53
CA HIS A 154 25.46 0.35 7.82
C HIS A 154 25.44 1.22 6.56
N LEU A 155 24.25 1.70 6.19
CA LEU A 155 24.08 2.50 5.00
C LEU A 155 23.12 3.67 5.21
N ALA A 156 23.28 4.68 4.36
CA ALA A 156 22.32 5.75 4.19
C ALA A 156 21.97 5.85 2.70
N ILE A 157 20.67 5.92 2.40
CA ILE A 157 20.16 6.18 1.05
C ILE A 157 19.48 7.54 1.06
N ASP A 158 19.99 8.47 0.24
CA ASP A 158 19.37 9.77 0.04
C ASP A 158 18.51 9.74 -1.22
N PHE A 159 17.31 10.32 -1.13
CA PHE A 159 16.37 10.50 -2.22
C PHE A 159 16.09 12.00 -2.41
N ASP A 160 16.61 12.57 -3.49
CA ASP A 160 16.30 13.92 -3.94
C ASP A 160 15.08 13.83 -4.87
N LEU A 161 13.90 13.99 -4.28
CA LEU A 161 12.64 13.85 -5.00
C LEU A 161 12.46 14.88 -6.13
N PRO A 162 12.76 16.18 -5.94
CA PRO A 162 12.67 17.16 -7.01
C PRO A 162 13.53 16.82 -8.24
N ASN A 163 14.79 16.41 -8.02
CA ASN A 163 15.72 16.14 -9.11
C ASN A 163 15.67 14.68 -9.62
N HIS A 164 14.85 13.83 -9.02
CA HIS A 164 14.72 12.42 -9.36
C HIS A 164 16.02 11.61 -9.21
N LEU A 165 16.79 11.90 -8.15
CA LEU A 165 18.11 11.31 -7.89
C LEU A 165 18.11 10.50 -6.61
N TRP A 166 18.88 9.42 -6.60
CA TRP A 166 19.20 8.66 -5.40
C TRP A 166 20.69 8.37 -5.28
N ARG A 167 21.15 8.21 -4.04
CA ARG A 167 22.51 7.74 -3.74
C ARG A 167 22.56 6.91 -2.47
N ILE A 168 23.38 5.87 -2.49
CA ILE A 168 23.70 5.00 -1.36
C ILE A 168 25.09 5.39 -0.88
N MET A 169 25.22 5.60 0.43
CA MET A 169 26.47 5.85 1.12
C MET A 169 26.70 4.74 2.13
N ASN A 170 27.92 4.22 2.17
CA ASN A 170 28.35 3.37 3.27
C ASN A 170 28.64 4.25 4.48
N LEU A 171 28.17 3.82 5.64
CA LEU A 171 28.45 4.46 6.91
C LEU A 171 29.50 3.66 7.66
N THR A 172 30.56 4.32 8.12
CA THR A 172 31.46 3.74 9.12
C THR A 172 30.98 4.14 10.51
N TYR A 173 30.66 3.15 11.34
CA TYR A 173 30.37 3.40 12.75
C TYR A 173 31.69 3.58 13.50
N THR A 174 31.85 4.70 14.20
CA THR A 174 32.91 4.88 15.19
C THR A 174 32.29 4.66 16.57
N ASP A 175 32.55 3.48 17.14
CA ASP A 175 32.36 3.08 18.54
C ASP A 175 30.94 2.61 18.99
N PRO A 176 30.78 1.36 19.50
CA PRO A 176 29.53 0.81 20.03
C PRO A 176 29.12 1.34 21.43
N SER A 177 29.87 2.28 22.03
CA SER A 177 29.62 2.81 23.39
C SER A 177 28.69 4.04 23.47
N LEU A 178 28.22 4.57 22.34
CA LEU A 178 27.28 5.70 22.31
C LEU A 178 25.83 5.20 22.29
N ASN A 179 25.09 5.52 23.36
CA ASN A 179 23.68 5.15 23.59
C ASN A 179 22.81 5.24 22.31
N PRO A 180 22.08 4.18 21.93
CA PRO A 180 21.29 4.10 20.69
C PRO A 180 20.00 4.95 20.69
N THR A 181 19.80 5.79 21.70
CA THR A 181 18.57 6.59 21.88
C THR A 181 18.58 7.94 21.14
N THR A 182 19.69 8.32 20.52
CA THR A 182 19.79 9.60 19.79
C THR A 182 20.52 9.41 18.47
N SER A 183 19.76 9.38 17.37
CA SER A 183 20.20 9.57 15.97
C SER A 183 21.48 8.84 15.53
N PHE A 184 21.35 7.81 14.68
CA PHE A 184 22.44 7.05 14.05
C PHE A 184 23.70 7.89 13.72
N PRO A 185 24.77 7.85 14.54
CA PRO A 185 25.98 8.63 14.36
C PRO A 185 27.01 7.82 13.55
N GLY A 186 26.89 7.86 12.22
CA GLY A 186 27.90 7.34 11.29
C GLY A 186 28.72 8.48 10.68
N THR A 187 30.06 8.42 10.77
CA THR A 187 30.93 9.59 10.54
C THR A 187 31.67 9.61 9.20
N ALA A 188 31.88 8.46 8.52
CA ALA A 188 32.43 8.46 7.15
C ALA A 188 31.35 8.09 6.12
N ARG A 189 31.23 8.93 5.09
CA ARG A 189 30.23 8.87 4.00
C ARG A 189 30.95 8.58 2.68
N THR A 190 31.34 7.34 2.42
CA THR A 190 31.83 7.01 1.07
C THR A 190 30.64 6.73 0.17
N LEU A 191 30.53 7.45 -0.95
CA LEU A 191 29.53 7.16 -1.98
C LEU A 191 29.76 5.73 -2.48
N PHE A 192 28.74 4.89 -2.35
CA PHE A 192 28.77 3.50 -2.80
C PHE A 192 28.17 3.37 -4.20
N LYS A 193 26.96 3.91 -4.40
CA LYS A 193 26.26 3.88 -5.67
C LYS A 193 25.31 5.06 -5.79
N SER A 194 24.99 5.48 -7.00
CA SER A 194 23.96 6.49 -7.27
C SER A 194 23.23 6.18 -8.55
N GLY A 195 22.08 6.82 -8.73
CA GLY A 195 21.31 6.70 -9.95
C GLY A 195 20.16 7.68 -10.00
N THR A 196 19.26 7.42 -10.94
CA THR A 196 18.13 8.27 -11.27
C THR A 196 16.84 7.46 -11.33
N TRP A 197 15.70 8.12 -11.36
CA TRP A 197 14.47 7.51 -11.88
C TRP A 197 13.81 8.43 -12.89
N SER A 198 13.12 7.86 -13.88
CA SER A 198 12.45 8.66 -14.90
C SER A 198 11.32 9.49 -14.27
N PRO A 199 11.13 10.75 -14.70
CA PRO A 199 10.00 11.56 -14.29
C PRO A 199 8.69 10.91 -14.77
N THR A 200 7.64 11.04 -13.96
CA THR A 200 6.33 10.43 -14.23
C THR A 200 5.24 11.47 -14.34
N ASN A 201 4.28 11.26 -15.23
CA ASN A 201 3.11 12.11 -15.42
C ASN A 201 1.88 11.26 -15.78
N GLU A 202 0.76 11.88 -16.16
CA GLU A 202 -0.48 11.16 -16.52
C GLU A 202 -0.34 10.28 -17.76
N THR A 203 0.49 10.69 -18.72
CA THR A 203 0.65 9.97 -20.00
C THR A 203 1.74 8.90 -19.94
N ASN A 204 2.72 9.07 -19.05
CA ASN A 204 3.75 8.09 -18.71
C ASN A 204 3.80 7.92 -17.18
N PRO A 205 2.93 7.08 -16.61
CA PRO A 205 2.79 6.96 -15.15
C PRO A 205 3.83 6.03 -14.53
N HIS A 206 4.70 5.40 -15.34
CA HIS A 206 5.68 4.42 -14.90
C HIS A 206 7.05 5.07 -14.66
N ALA A 207 7.71 4.73 -13.56
CA ALA A 207 9.08 5.13 -13.31
C ALA A 207 10.05 4.01 -13.71
N PHE A 208 11.15 4.37 -14.35
CA PHE A 208 12.24 3.49 -14.72
C PHE A 208 13.50 3.86 -13.93
N ILE A 209 14.18 2.89 -13.32
CA ILE A 209 15.44 3.04 -12.59
C ILE A 209 16.51 2.29 -13.39
N PRO A 210 17.20 2.96 -14.33
CA PRO A 210 18.09 2.29 -15.28
C PRO A 210 19.25 1.58 -14.60
N GLU A 211 19.84 2.19 -13.55
CA GLU A 211 21.04 1.68 -12.88
C GLU A 211 20.79 0.39 -12.08
N LEU A 212 19.52 0.06 -11.83
CA LEU A 212 19.09 -1.17 -11.17
C LEU A 212 18.30 -2.10 -12.11
N SER A 213 18.09 -1.70 -13.37
CA SER A 213 17.21 -2.42 -14.31
C SER A 213 15.83 -2.71 -13.68
N LEU A 214 15.18 -1.66 -13.16
CA LEU A 214 13.87 -1.77 -12.52
C LEU A 214 12.84 -0.86 -13.17
N GLN A 215 11.59 -1.28 -13.09
CA GLN A 215 10.42 -0.45 -13.41
C GLN A 215 9.41 -0.49 -12.27
N ILE A 216 8.87 0.67 -11.93
CA ILE A 216 7.78 0.86 -10.95
C ILE A 216 6.57 1.43 -11.70
N PRO A 217 5.61 0.59 -12.11
CA PRO A 217 4.42 1.06 -12.79
C PRO A 217 3.54 1.92 -11.90
N ASN A 218 2.83 2.88 -12.49
CA ASN A 218 1.83 3.71 -11.82
C ASN A 218 2.38 4.54 -10.64
N LEU A 219 3.68 4.85 -10.62
CA LEU A 219 4.28 5.69 -9.59
C LEU A 219 3.67 7.11 -9.59
N TYR A 220 3.25 7.63 -10.75
CA TYR A 220 2.52 8.90 -10.80
C TYR A 220 1.25 8.85 -9.91
N TYR A 221 0.41 7.82 -10.08
CA TYR A 221 -0.83 7.68 -9.33
C TYR A 221 -0.58 7.36 -7.85
N TYR A 222 0.47 6.59 -7.55
CA TYR A 222 0.92 6.32 -6.18
C TYR A 222 1.13 7.60 -5.37
N THR A 223 1.71 8.64 -5.98
CA THR A 223 2.02 9.91 -5.32
C THR A 223 0.82 10.86 -5.17
N ARG A 224 -0.35 10.48 -5.70
CA ARG A 224 -1.56 11.32 -5.74
C ARG A 224 -2.76 10.70 -5.05
N HIS A 225 -2.88 9.38 -5.09
CA HIS A 225 -4.08 8.67 -4.66
C HIS A 225 -3.70 7.44 -3.83
N CYS A 226 -4.13 7.43 -2.57
CA CYS A 226 -3.78 6.33 -1.65
C CYS A 226 -4.40 5.00 -2.07
N ALA A 227 -5.48 5.04 -2.86
CA ALA A 227 -6.10 3.87 -3.48
C ALA A 227 -5.15 3.05 -4.36
N TYR A 228 -4.09 3.65 -4.93
CA TYR A 228 -3.11 2.93 -5.75
C TYR A 228 -1.97 2.31 -4.93
N GLN A 229 -1.76 2.78 -3.70
CA GLN A 229 -0.62 2.38 -2.87
C GLN A 229 -0.58 0.88 -2.55
N PRO A 230 -1.72 0.17 -2.37
CA PRO A 230 -1.73 -1.29 -2.19
C PRO A 230 -1.44 -2.12 -3.45
N PHE A 231 -1.35 -1.49 -4.63
CA PHE A 231 -1.27 -2.19 -5.91
C PHE A 231 0.06 -1.97 -6.64
N MET A 232 1.09 -1.49 -5.93
CA MET A 232 2.39 -1.25 -6.54
C MET A 232 3.11 -2.57 -6.77
N LYS A 233 3.79 -2.66 -7.91
CA LYS A 233 4.75 -3.73 -8.23
C LYS A 233 6.05 -3.07 -8.65
N VAL A 234 7.15 -3.75 -8.39
CA VAL A 234 8.46 -3.41 -8.89
C VAL A 234 8.97 -4.60 -9.67
N TYR A 235 9.17 -4.35 -10.95
CA TYR A 235 9.59 -5.35 -11.90
C TYR A 235 11.09 -5.22 -12.18
N THR A 236 11.78 -6.35 -12.32
CA THR A 236 13.06 -6.37 -13.01
C THR A 236 12.85 -6.26 -14.52
N THR A 237 13.69 -5.45 -15.14
CA THR A 237 13.76 -5.26 -16.59
C THR A 237 15.04 -5.86 -17.18
N THR A 238 15.78 -6.67 -16.40
CA THR A 238 17.00 -7.32 -16.86
C THR A 238 16.70 -8.18 -18.09
N ASN A 239 17.47 -7.99 -19.17
CA ASN A 239 17.31 -8.67 -20.46
C ASN A 239 16.00 -8.39 -21.20
N LEU A 240 15.29 -7.30 -20.88
CA LEU A 240 14.10 -6.88 -21.62
C LEU A 240 14.41 -5.72 -22.57
N ASN A 241 13.76 -5.70 -23.73
CA ASN A 241 13.77 -4.56 -24.64
C ASN A 241 12.68 -3.53 -24.26
N ALA A 242 12.71 -2.34 -24.89
CA ALA A 242 11.79 -1.25 -24.57
C ALA A 242 10.29 -1.62 -24.75
N THR A 243 9.96 -2.44 -25.75
CA THR A 243 8.59 -2.91 -25.99
C THR A 243 8.13 -3.83 -24.86
N GLN A 244 8.97 -4.78 -24.44
CA GLN A 244 8.68 -5.69 -23.33
C GLN A 244 8.53 -4.96 -21.99
N ILE A 245 9.35 -3.93 -21.73
CA ILE A 245 9.24 -3.05 -20.56
C ILE A 245 7.88 -2.31 -20.57
N THR A 246 7.48 -1.80 -21.74
CA THR A 246 6.17 -1.13 -21.90
C THR A 246 5.02 -2.10 -21.64
N GLU A 247 5.07 -3.30 -22.22
CA GLU A 247 4.07 -4.35 -21.99
C GLU A 247 4.00 -4.75 -20.52
N GLN A 248 5.15 -4.87 -19.83
CA GLN A 248 5.22 -5.17 -18.41
C GLN A 248 4.56 -4.08 -17.55
N GLY A 249 4.75 -2.81 -17.91
CA GLY A 249 4.11 -1.66 -17.26
C GLY A 249 2.58 -1.65 -17.37
N ASN A 250 2.05 -2.17 -18.48
CA ASN A 250 0.62 -2.21 -18.78
C ASN A 250 -0.10 -3.43 -18.18
N ARG A 251 0.61 -4.34 -17.51
CA ARG A 251 -0.01 -5.53 -16.90
C ARG A 251 -0.91 -5.14 -15.75
N THR A 252 -2.08 -5.77 -15.71
CA THR A 252 -3.00 -5.65 -14.60
C THR A 252 -2.38 -6.21 -13.31
N TRP A 253 -2.76 -5.61 -12.18
CA TRP A 253 -2.34 -6.13 -10.90
C TRP A 253 -2.93 -7.53 -10.66
N SER A 254 -2.13 -8.41 -10.07
CA SER A 254 -2.51 -9.79 -9.75
C SER A 254 -1.82 -10.18 -8.44
N PRO A 255 -2.50 -10.94 -7.56
CA PRO A 255 -1.88 -11.43 -6.34
C PRO A 255 -0.96 -12.64 -6.60
N LEU A 256 -0.92 -13.17 -7.82
CA LEU A 256 -0.11 -14.33 -8.16
C LEU A 256 1.39 -14.04 -8.04
N ASN A 257 2.15 -15.11 -7.79
CA ASN A 257 3.60 -15.03 -7.71
C ASN A 257 4.20 -14.92 -9.13
N GLU A 258 4.81 -13.78 -9.44
CA GLU A 258 5.39 -13.46 -10.76
C GLU A 258 6.91 -13.38 -10.63
N LYS A 259 7.67 -14.15 -11.41
CA LYS A 259 9.13 -14.29 -11.25
C LYS A 259 9.87 -12.95 -11.39
N GLU A 260 9.38 -12.11 -12.27
CA GLU A 260 9.85 -10.77 -12.60
C GLU A 260 9.54 -9.71 -11.54
N VAL A 261 8.66 -9.99 -10.57
CA VAL A 261 8.32 -9.04 -9.49
C VAL A 261 9.29 -9.25 -8.34
N VAL A 262 10.17 -8.27 -8.09
CA VAL A 262 11.15 -8.29 -6.98
C VAL A 262 10.55 -7.76 -5.68
N MET A 263 9.60 -6.84 -5.80
CA MET A 263 8.92 -6.19 -4.69
C MET A 263 7.50 -5.80 -5.08
N ARG A 264 6.56 -5.81 -4.14
CA ARG A 264 5.22 -5.25 -4.34
C ARG A 264 4.64 -4.74 -3.03
N THR A 265 3.60 -3.93 -3.10
CA THR A 265 2.82 -3.54 -1.92
C THR A 265 1.56 -4.38 -1.79
N ALA A 266 1.01 -4.43 -0.58
CA ALA A 266 -0.27 -5.05 -0.26
C ALA A 266 -0.85 -4.43 1.01
N ALA A 267 -2.17 -4.37 1.15
CA ALA A 267 -2.82 -3.87 2.36
C ALA A 267 -3.67 -4.97 2.99
N PHE A 268 -3.34 -5.35 4.22
CA PHE A 268 -3.92 -6.52 4.90
C PHE A 268 -5.01 -6.18 5.93
N GLY A 269 -5.36 -4.90 6.11
CA GLY A 269 -6.48 -4.49 6.96
C GLY A 269 -7.83 -4.44 6.23
N TYR A 270 -8.78 -3.70 6.78
CA TYR A 270 -10.10 -3.53 6.17
C TYR A 270 -10.05 -2.37 5.19
N LEU A 271 -9.95 -2.65 3.88
CA LEU A 271 -9.61 -1.65 2.82
C LEU A 271 -8.09 -1.32 2.85
N PRO A 272 -7.55 -0.15 2.40
CA PRO A 272 -6.09 0.02 2.17
C PRO A 272 -5.28 0.16 3.47
N GLU A 273 -5.79 -0.33 4.59
CA GLU A 273 -5.13 -0.25 5.89
C GLU A 273 -4.02 -1.29 5.98
N LYS A 274 -3.04 -1.01 6.85
CA LYS A 274 -1.89 -1.90 7.08
C LYS A 274 -1.14 -2.16 5.78
N LEU A 275 -0.68 -1.08 5.16
CA LEU A 275 0.11 -1.18 3.96
C LEU A 275 1.47 -1.79 4.29
N GLU A 276 1.74 -2.90 3.63
CA GLU A 276 2.99 -3.62 3.72
C GLU A 276 3.65 -3.68 2.35
N VAL A 277 4.97 -3.84 2.35
CA VAL A 277 5.77 -4.24 1.21
C VAL A 277 6.13 -5.70 1.37
N CYS A 278 5.90 -6.49 0.33
CA CYS A 278 6.43 -7.84 0.18
C CYS A 278 7.66 -7.77 -0.73
N ALA A 279 8.80 -8.29 -0.30
CA ALA A 279 10.04 -8.32 -1.07
C ALA A 279 10.69 -9.69 -1.07
N ARG A 280 11.44 -10.00 -2.12
CA ARG A 280 12.26 -11.21 -2.20
C ARG A 280 13.69 -10.89 -1.84
N ARG A 281 14.27 -11.62 -0.88
CA ARG A 281 15.72 -11.67 -0.73
C ARG A 281 16.28 -12.46 -1.91
N ASN A 282 17.45 -12.06 -2.35
CA ASN A 282 18.20 -12.82 -3.34
C ASN A 282 19.46 -13.37 -2.68
N GLU A 283 19.99 -14.47 -3.22
CA GLU A 283 21.34 -14.91 -2.89
C GLU A 283 22.33 -14.04 -3.65
N TYR A 284 23.34 -13.53 -2.96
CA TYR A 284 24.41 -12.77 -3.59
C TYR A 284 25.76 -13.07 -2.95
N GLU A 285 26.82 -12.96 -3.74
CA GLU A 285 28.17 -13.20 -3.29
C GLU A 285 28.83 -11.87 -2.88
N VAL A 286 29.20 -11.74 -1.60
CA VAL A 286 30.02 -10.63 -1.09
C VAL A 286 31.35 -11.20 -0.66
N ASN A 287 32.44 -10.72 -1.26
CA ASN A 287 33.80 -11.17 -0.93
C ASN A 287 33.95 -12.70 -0.96
N GLY A 288 33.36 -13.38 -1.95
CA GLY A 288 33.42 -14.84 -2.06
C GLY A 288 32.39 -15.61 -1.21
N THR A 289 31.58 -14.91 -0.40
CA THR A 289 30.61 -15.54 0.50
C THR A 289 29.19 -15.30 0.00
N LYS A 290 28.43 -16.37 -0.22
CA LYS A 290 26.99 -16.26 -0.53
C LYS A 290 26.21 -15.80 0.70
N MET A 291 25.41 -14.78 0.53
CA MET A 291 24.58 -14.14 1.56
C MET A 291 23.14 -14.06 1.07
N HIS A 292 22.20 -14.22 1.99
CA HIS A 292 20.80 -13.89 1.76
C HIS A 292 20.51 -12.54 2.41
N GLY A 293 20.01 -11.59 1.62
CA GLY A 293 19.71 -10.25 2.14
C GLY A 293 18.96 -9.40 1.13
N LEU A 294 18.61 -8.18 1.55
CA LEU A 294 18.07 -7.18 0.64
C LEU A 294 19.23 -6.49 -0.10
N ARG A 295 19.13 -6.46 -1.43
CA ARG A 295 20.03 -5.70 -2.29
C ARG A 295 19.43 -4.35 -2.64
N GLU A 296 20.25 -3.55 -3.33
CA GLU A 296 19.90 -2.23 -3.90
C GLU A 296 18.58 -2.26 -4.68
N ASP A 297 18.32 -3.37 -5.40
CA ASP A 297 17.12 -3.58 -6.21
C ASP A 297 15.82 -3.70 -5.39
N VAL A 298 15.92 -3.89 -4.08
CA VAL A 298 14.79 -3.84 -3.14
C VAL A 298 14.86 -2.59 -2.27
N VAL A 299 16.01 -2.27 -1.67
CA VAL A 299 16.09 -1.17 -0.70
C VAL A 299 15.90 0.21 -1.33
N VAL A 300 16.36 0.42 -2.57
CA VAL A 300 16.17 1.69 -3.28
C VAL A 300 14.69 1.92 -3.60
N PRO A 301 13.96 0.99 -4.25
CA PRO A 301 12.55 1.22 -4.51
C PRO A 301 11.70 1.22 -3.23
N LEU A 302 12.04 0.42 -2.21
CA LEU A 302 11.40 0.49 -0.89
C LEU A 302 11.54 1.91 -0.32
N GLY A 303 12.76 2.42 -0.29
CA GLY A 303 13.07 3.73 0.27
C GLY A 303 12.43 4.86 -0.53
N LEU A 304 12.38 4.76 -1.86
CA LEU A 304 11.70 5.72 -2.73
C LEU A 304 10.19 5.74 -2.45
N LEU A 305 9.53 4.58 -2.36
CA LEU A 305 8.11 4.49 -2.05
C LEU A 305 7.79 5.08 -0.67
N ALA A 306 8.65 4.85 0.33
CA ALA A 306 8.51 5.43 1.66
C ALA A 306 8.73 6.95 1.67
N ALA A 307 9.81 7.44 1.05
CA ALA A 307 10.12 8.86 0.92
C ALA A 307 8.98 9.64 0.23
N LEU A 308 8.42 9.08 -0.84
CA LEU A 308 7.27 9.68 -1.54
C LEU A 308 6.04 9.77 -0.63
N ARG A 309 5.76 8.76 0.21
CA ARG A 309 4.64 8.84 1.18
C ARG A 309 4.90 9.92 2.23
N LEU A 310 6.11 10.00 2.76
CA LEU A 310 6.50 11.02 3.73
C LEU A 310 6.35 12.42 3.13
N GLN A 311 6.75 12.60 1.87
CA GLN A 311 6.53 13.86 1.14
C GLN A 311 5.04 14.15 0.95
N MET A 312 4.22 13.17 0.55
CA MET A 312 2.78 13.35 0.42
C MET A 312 2.13 13.79 1.76
N ARG A 313 2.62 13.26 2.89
CA ARG A 313 2.18 13.69 4.21
C ARG A 313 2.57 15.15 4.47
N ALA A 314 3.82 15.51 4.24
CA ALA A 314 4.32 16.88 4.41
C ALA A 314 3.55 17.89 3.51
N ASP A 315 3.17 17.48 2.31
CA ASP A 315 2.40 18.29 1.35
C ASP A 315 0.88 18.37 1.67
N GLY A 316 0.39 17.71 2.73
CA GLY A 316 -1.04 17.62 3.04
C GLY A 316 -1.85 16.88 1.96
N LYS A 317 -1.20 16.00 1.19
CA LYS A 317 -1.85 15.17 0.14
C LYS A 317 -2.43 13.88 0.72
N PHE A 318 -2.00 13.42 1.90
CA PHE A 318 -2.62 12.27 2.57
C PHE A 318 -4.06 12.58 2.99
N GLU A 319 -4.34 13.77 3.50
CA GLU A 319 -5.70 14.18 3.89
C GLU A 319 -6.65 14.19 2.67
N ARG A 320 -6.22 14.80 1.55
CA ARG A 320 -7.05 14.94 0.34
C ARG A 320 -7.07 13.71 -0.57
N GLY A 321 -5.97 12.95 -0.61
CA GLY A 321 -5.75 11.83 -1.52
C GLY A 321 -6.05 10.46 -0.93
N CYS A 322 -6.23 10.38 0.40
CA CYS A 322 -6.67 9.17 1.10
C CYS A 322 -8.13 9.25 1.59
N GLU A 323 -8.82 10.37 1.42
CA GLU A 323 -10.27 10.45 1.62
C GLU A 323 -10.98 9.55 0.59
N TYR A 324 -11.51 8.42 1.05
CA TYR A 324 -12.41 7.60 0.26
C TYR A 324 -13.76 8.30 0.14
N VAL A 325 -13.86 9.28 -0.76
CA VAL A 325 -15.15 9.78 -1.19
C VAL A 325 -15.78 8.65 -2.02
N GLY A 326 -16.72 7.91 -1.42
CA GLY A 326 -17.38 6.79 -2.07
C GLY A 326 -17.93 7.19 -3.45
N ALA A 327 -17.34 6.64 -4.51
CA ALA A 327 -17.73 6.86 -5.90
C ALA A 327 -19.10 6.24 -6.23
#